data_AF-A0A3B8R428-F1
#
_entry.id   AF-A0A3B8R428-F1
#
_cell.length_a   1.000
_cell.length_b   1.000
_cell.length_c   1.000
_cell.angle_alpha   90.00
_cell.angle_beta   90.00
_cell.angle_gamma   90.00
#
_symmetry.space_group_name_H-M   'P 1'
#
loop_
_entity.id
_entity.type
_entity.pdbx_description
1 polymer ?
#
loop_
_entity_poly.entity_id
_entity_poly.type
_entity_poly.pdbx_seq_one_letter_code
_entity_poly.pdbx_strand_id
1 'polypeptide(L)'
;MVVLKNNFNHCNLNDQGMVSDQGITSLSGLYFADVRLYQRYEWLFTGFTLLQQSTRNLAHVRQMWSMLEHHFQAVSIERDFSIEPLYCYDRLTITNHSAQPQNVELSLLAEFDHQDTMTLRGIGDAVQAVPVKTDKSYRCVFSADHSRETSYQLRLNGESCDQIPMQLILVANQSLKIEVTIQYQNVAFSDTHKLPQPKAFESDQLCQQNWADLSGLLFAIPEGVIPAAGLPRFVCPFGRDSLLTAFLMLDTVPEIAEGSLGFLAKHIGTRIDLDSDEEPGKILHEYRWGPESQQKHIPFAPYYGSADATPLFVWLWSAYSQKCPETRLTGQLLGPIKAALHWILKKLAQGDGFIRFRENAKGLKFHGWKDSPISMCHQDGRIAGGDIAVVEVQGYAFAALTQVQTLLRKHREDALADRCARAAAALNAQIQEQLWDEELAFYVMGLDGDNLPMRVVSSNMGHLLWAGAVPLARQGLVRDRLFQDDMWSGWGFRTLSEDAISYNPVSYHNGSIW
;
A
#
# COMPACT_ATOMS: atom_id res chain seq x y z
N MET A 1 -8.10 2.28 -17.29
CA MET A 1 -8.13 1.09 -16.43
C MET A 1 -9.01 1.40 -15.23
N VAL A 2 -9.90 0.49 -14.84
CA VAL A 2 -10.71 0.59 -13.61
C VAL A 2 -10.14 -0.39 -12.59
N VAL A 3 -9.72 0.10 -11.42
CA VAL A 3 -9.16 -0.74 -10.37
C VAL A 3 -10.11 -0.78 -9.19
N LEU A 4 -10.44 -2.00 -8.74
CA LEU A 4 -11.32 -2.23 -7.61
C LEU A 4 -10.60 -3.05 -6.53
N LYS A 5 -10.92 -2.83 -5.26
CA LYS A 5 -10.45 -3.57 -4.10
C LYS A 5 -11.50 -3.51 -2.98
N ASN A 6 -11.68 -4.65 -2.34
CA ASN A 6 -12.35 -4.76 -1.06
C ASN A 6 -11.64 -5.82 -0.21
N ASN A 7 -11.01 -5.36 0.88
CA ASN A 7 -10.14 -6.21 1.69
C ASN A 7 -9.04 -6.88 0.83
N PHE A 8 -8.94 -8.22 0.83
CA PHE A 8 -7.96 -8.98 0.04
C PHE A 8 -8.38 -9.23 -1.41
N ASN A 9 -9.65 -9.03 -1.74
CA ASN A 9 -10.19 -9.24 -3.08
C ASN A 9 -10.01 -7.97 -3.90
N HIS A 10 -9.41 -8.07 -5.09
CA HIS A 10 -9.19 -6.90 -5.93
C HIS A 10 -9.18 -7.26 -7.42
N CYS A 11 -9.41 -6.28 -8.28
CA CYS A 11 -9.36 -6.50 -9.72
C CYS A 11 -8.87 -5.28 -10.49
N ASN A 12 -8.30 -5.57 -11.67
CA ASN A 12 -7.76 -4.59 -12.59
C ASN A 12 -8.46 -4.78 -13.95
N LEU A 13 -9.47 -3.96 -14.19
CA LEU A 13 -10.32 -4.01 -15.38
C LEU A 13 -9.81 -3.02 -16.45
N ASN A 14 -10.01 -3.36 -17.71
CA ASN A 14 -9.77 -2.46 -18.84
C ASN A 14 -10.81 -1.30 -18.86
N ASP A 15 -10.74 -0.45 -19.88
CA ASP A 15 -11.63 0.72 -19.99
C ASP A 15 -13.11 0.35 -20.23
N GLN A 16 -13.37 -0.89 -20.67
CA GLN A 16 -14.71 -1.47 -20.80
C GLN A 16 -15.16 -2.22 -19.55
N GLY A 17 -14.43 -2.11 -18.43
CA GLY A 17 -14.78 -2.77 -17.17
C GLY A 17 -14.69 -4.30 -17.22
N MET A 18 -13.88 -4.85 -18.13
CA MET A 18 -13.65 -6.29 -18.30
C MET A 18 -12.19 -6.64 -18.01
N VAL A 19 -11.91 -7.93 -17.82
CA VAL A 19 -10.55 -8.47 -17.89
C VAL A 19 -10.41 -9.20 -19.23
N SER A 20 -9.92 -8.50 -20.25
CA SER A 20 -9.63 -9.09 -21.56
C SER A 20 -8.19 -9.63 -21.59
N ASP A 21 -7.94 -10.64 -22.43
CA ASP A 21 -6.58 -11.17 -22.60
C ASP A 21 -5.62 -10.07 -23.11
N GLN A 22 -4.65 -9.74 -22.28
CA GLN A 22 -3.61 -8.73 -22.53
C GLN A 22 -2.20 -9.35 -22.41
N GLY A 23 -2.11 -10.68 -22.43
CA GLY A 23 -0.86 -11.42 -22.26
C GLY A 23 -0.43 -11.64 -20.80
N ILE A 24 0.59 -12.48 -20.64
CA ILE A 24 0.99 -13.07 -19.34
C ILE A 24 1.60 -12.09 -18.34
N THR A 25 2.08 -10.92 -18.76
CA THR A 25 2.67 -9.90 -17.87
C THR A 25 1.69 -8.76 -17.53
N SER A 26 0.47 -8.80 -18.07
CA SER A 26 -0.55 -7.80 -17.76
C SER A 26 -0.93 -7.89 -16.28
N LEU A 27 -1.11 -6.74 -15.63
CA LEU A 27 -1.74 -6.68 -14.31
C LEU A 27 -3.27 -6.75 -14.40
N SER A 28 -3.87 -6.81 -15.59
CA SER A 28 -5.32 -7.03 -15.71
C SER A 28 -5.66 -8.42 -15.17
N GLY A 29 -6.69 -8.49 -14.33
CA GLY A 29 -7.07 -9.73 -13.67
C GLY A 29 -8.06 -9.57 -12.53
N LEU A 30 -8.62 -10.68 -12.09
CA LEU A 30 -9.26 -10.79 -10.78
C LEU A 30 -8.29 -11.48 -9.82
N TYR A 31 -8.08 -10.89 -8.66
CA TYR A 31 -7.06 -11.25 -7.69
C TYR A 31 -7.67 -11.55 -6.33
N PHE A 32 -7.03 -12.46 -5.61
CA PHE A 32 -7.27 -12.64 -4.18
C PHE A 32 -5.93 -12.72 -3.46
N ALA A 33 -5.71 -11.82 -2.49
CA ALA A 33 -4.38 -11.53 -1.96
C ALA A 33 -3.40 -11.23 -3.12
N ASP A 34 -2.16 -11.73 -3.11
CA ASP A 34 -1.16 -11.44 -4.15
C ASP A 34 -1.24 -12.34 -5.40
N VAL A 35 -2.35 -13.06 -5.64
CA VAL A 35 -2.45 -14.01 -6.76
C VAL A 35 -3.54 -13.62 -7.74
N ARG A 36 -3.20 -13.51 -9.03
CA ARG A 36 -4.17 -13.41 -10.12
C ARG A 36 -4.82 -14.76 -10.30
N LEU A 37 -6.12 -14.83 -10.07
CA LEU A 37 -6.91 -16.05 -10.26
C LEU A 37 -7.48 -16.13 -11.67
N TYR A 38 -7.96 -14.99 -12.19
CA TYR A 38 -8.52 -14.90 -13.53
C TYR A 38 -7.66 -13.95 -14.37
N GLN A 39 -6.98 -14.47 -15.39
CA GLN A 39 -6.33 -13.67 -16.43
C GLN A 39 -7.33 -13.14 -17.47
N ARG A 40 -8.52 -13.76 -17.53
CA ARG A 40 -9.64 -13.32 -18.37
C ARG A 40 -10.95 -13.48 -17.63
N TYR A 41 -11.77 -12.43 -17.68
CA TYR A 41 -13.13 -12.35 -17.17
C TYR A 41 -13.86 -11.29 -18.00
N GLU A 42 -14.49 -11.71 -19.08
CA GLU A 42 -14.95 -10.82 -20.15
C GLU A 42 -16.33 -11.23 -20.67
N TRP A 43 -17.29 -10.32 -20.56
CA TRP A 43 -18.54 -10.44 -21.29
C TRP A 43 -18.37 -9.99 -22.73
N LEU A 44 -18.74 -10.86 -23.67
CA LEU A 44 -18.94 -10.51 -25.06
C LEU A 44 -20.40 -10.15 -25.26
N PHE A 45 -20.70 -8.84 -25.30
CA PHE A 45 -22.03 -8.33 -25.61
C PHE A 45 -22.14 -8.03 -27.12
N THR A 46 -22.37 -9.08 -27.92
CA THR A 46 -22.40 -8.97 -29.39
C THR A 46 -23.48 -8.00 -29.85
N GLY A 47 -23.10 -6.97 -30.62
CA GLY A 47 -24.02 -5.94 -31.11
C GLY A 47 -24.34 -4.81 -30.13
N PHE A 48 -23.73 -4.80 -28.94
CA PHE A 48 -23.90 -3.74 -27.95
C PHE A 48 -22.74 -2.75 -27.97
N THR A 49 -23.03 -1.49 -27.59
CA THR A 49 -22.05 -0.44 -27.34
C THR A 49 -22.16 0.03 -25.90
N LEU A 50 -21.03 0.21 -25.21
CA LEU A 50 -20.95 0.83 -23.89
C LEU A 50 -21.30 2.31 -24.00
N LEU A 51 -22.39 2.73 -23.35
CA LEU A 51 -22.85 4.12 -23.34
C LEU A 51 -22.31 4.89 -22.13
N GLN A 52 -22.25 4.24 -20.98
CA GLN A 52 -21.84 4.86 -19.73
C GLN A 52 -21.17 3.85 -18.82
N GLN A 53 -20.14 4.32 -18.11
CA GLN A 53 -19.48 3.61 -17.02
C GLN A 53 -19.28 4.57 -15.85
N SER A 54 -19.55 4.10 -14.64
CA SER A 54 -19.35 4.87 -13.41
C SER A 54 -18.90 3.96 -12.28
N THR A 55 -17.97 4.44 -11.45
CA THR A 55 -17.60 3.82 -10.18
C THR A 55 -18.14 4.67 -9.04
N ARG A 56 -18.72 4.03 -8.03
CA ARG A 56 -19.20 4.72 -6.82
C ARG A 56 -18.13 4.78 -5.73
N ASN A 57 -17.31 3.75 -5.68
CA ASN A 57 -16.20 3.55 -4.75
C ASN A 57 -15.24 2.53 -5.37
N LEU A 58 -14.17 2.19 -4.65
CA LEU A 58 -13.20 1.19 -5.08
C LEU A 58 -13.76 -0.25 -5.08
N ALA A 59 -15.03 -0.51 -4.79
CA ALA A 59 -15.59 -1.86 -4.75
C ALA A 59 -16.69 -2.09 -5.79
N HIS A 60 -17.00 -1.11 -6.65
CA HIS A 60 -18.18 -1.17 -7.50
C HIS A 60 -18.01 -0.43 -8.83
N VAL A 61 -18.44 -1.06 -9.92
CA VAL A 61 -18.61 -0.44 -11.23
C VAL A 61 -19.99 -0.74 -11.79
N ARG A 62 -20.66 0.29 -12.29
CA ARG A 62 -21.92 0.18 -13.03
C ARG A 62 -21.73 0.61 -14.47
N GLN A 63 -22.37 -0.10 -15.38
CA GLN A 63 -22.29 0.15 -16.81
C GLN A 63 -23.67 0.07 -17.46
N MET A 64 -23.86 0.88 -18.50
CA MET A 64 -25.04 0.82 -19.37
C MET A 64 -24.59 0.55 -20.80
N TRP A 65 -25.09 -0.53 -21.38
CA TRP A 65 -24.81 -0.96 -22.74
C TRP A 65 -26.09 -0.94 -23.57
N SER A 66 -25.95 -0.72 -24.87
CA SER A 66 -27.08 -0.57 -25.78
C SER A 66 -26.86 -1.28 -27.10
N MET A 67 -27.84 -2.08 -27.52
CA MET A 67 -28.01 -2.49 -28.90
C MET A 67 -28.93 -1.48 -29.58
N LEU A 68 -28.36 -0.69 -30.49
CA LEU A 68 -29.07 0.36 -31.21
C LEU A 68 -29.60 -0.16 -32.54
N GLU A 69 -30.87 0.11 -32.83
CA GLU A 69 -31.47 -0.06 -34.14
C GLU A 69 -31.87 1.33 -34.66
N HIS A 70 -31.23 1.76 -35.75
CA HIS A 70 -31.38 3.12 -36.28
C HIS A 70 -31.17 4.21 -35.21
N HIS A 71 -32.24 4.90 -34.82
CA HIS A 71 -32.24 6.04 -33.91
C HIS A 71 -32.92 5.73 -32.56
N PHE A 72 -33.10 4.45 -32.21
CA PHE A 72 -33.63 4.03 -30.91
C PHE A 72 -32.84 2.85 -30.32
N GLN A 73 -32.97 2.66 -29.01
CA GLN A 73 -32.41 1.52 -28.29
C GLN A 73 -33.37 0.33 -28.38
N ALA A 74 -32.96 -0.74 -29.05
CA ALA A 74 -33.75 -1.96 -29.14
C ALA A 74 -33.64 -2.78 -27.85
N VAL A 75 -32.41 -2.95 -27.35
CA VAL A 75 -32.14 -3.68 -26.11
C VAL A 75 -31.09 -2.93 -25.27
N SER A 76 -31.30 -2.88 -23.95
CA SER A 76 -30.31 -2.38 -23.00
C SER A 76 -29.75 -3.51 -22.14
N ILE A 77 -28.48 -3.38 -21.74
CA ILE A 77 -27.89 -4.16 -20.65
C ILE A 77 -27.42 -3.19 -19.58
N GLU A 78 -28.00 -3.28 -18.38
CA GLU A 78 -27.43 -2.68 -17.18
C GLU A 78 -26.55 -3.73 -16.49
N ARG A 79 -25.25 -3.45 -16.39
CA ARG A 79 -24.29 -4.30 -15.69
C ARG A 79 -23.88 -3.65 -14.38
N ASP A 80 -23.96 -4.41 -13.30
CA ASP A 80 -23.57 -4.02 -11.95
C ASP A 80 -22.54 -5.04 -11.43
N PHE A 81 -21.28 -4.63 -11.38
CA PHE A 81 -20.17 -5.47 -10.91
C PHE A 81 -19.65 -4.94 -9.58
N SER A 82 -19.65 -5.79 -8.55
CA SER A 82 -19.23 -5.44 -7.19
C SER A 82 -18.28 -6.46 -6.59
N ILE A 83 -17.33 -5.97 -5.79
CA ILE A 83 -16.39 -6.77 -5.03
C ILE A 83 -16.70 -6.65 -3.53
N GLU A 84 -16.88 -7.79 -2.90
CA GLU A 84 -16.96 -7.98 -1.46
C GLU A 84 -15.71 -8.75 -0.98
N PRO A 85 -15.41 -8.77 0.34
CA PRO A 85 -14.22 -9.42 0.86
C PRO A 85 -14.02 -10.86 0.40
N LEU A 86 -15.12 -11.62 0.22
CA LEU A 86 -15.10 -13.02 -0.20
C LEU A 86 -15.97 -13.31 -1.43
N TYR A 87 -16.49 -12.28 -2.10
CA TYR A 87 -17.34 -12.46 -3.27
C TYR A 87 -17.05 -11.44 -4.36
N CYS A 88 -17.22 -11.84 -5.61
CA CYS A 88 -17.49 -10.91 -6.70
C CYS A 88 -18.90 -11.20 -7.21
N TYR A 89 -19.68 -10.16 -7.45
CA TYR A 89 -21.00 -10.26 -8.08
C TYR A 89 -20.97 -9.50 -9.40
N ASP A 90 -21.46 -10.12 -10.45
CA ASP A 90 -21.68 -9.51 -11.76
C ASP A 90 -23.14 -9.72 -12.16
N ARG A 91 -23.94 -8.66 -12.08
CA ARG A 91 -25.38 -8.70 -12.29
C ARG A 91 -25.74 -7.98 -13.57
N LEU A 92 -26.45 -8.67 -14.46
CA LEU A 92 -26.99 -8.10 -15.70
C LEU A 92 -28.50 -7.98 -15.58
N THR A 93 -29.04 -6.81 -15.96
CA THR A 93 -30.45 -6.66 -16.30
C THR A 93 -30.55 -6.32 -17.78
N ILE A 94 -31.16 -7.22 -18.55
CA ILE A 94 -31.29 -7.13 -20.01
C ILE A 94 -32.75 -6.85 -20.33
N THR A 95 -33.02 -5.75 -21.03
CA THR A 95 -34.38 -5.30 -21.30
C THR A 95 -34.58 -5.06 -22.79
N ASN A 96 -35.58 -5.72 -23.39
CA ASN A 96 -36.05 -5.42 -24.74
C ASN A 96 -37.04 -4.26 -24.69
N HIS A 97 -36.69 -3.14 -25.31
CA HIS A 97 -37.53 -1.93 -25.39
C HIS A 97 -38.36 -1.85 -26.67
N SER A 98 -38.18 -2.82 -27.58
CA SER A 98 -38.89 -2.88 -28.84
C SER A 98 -40.22 -3.63 -28.72
N ALA A 99 -41.12 -3.37 -29.69
CA ALA A 99 -42.40 -4.06 -29.80
C ALA A 99 -42.29 -5.49 -30.39
N GLN A 100 -41.09 -5.89 -30.84
CA GLN A 100 -40.84 -7.19 -31.48
C GLN A 100 -39.90 -8.03 -30.61
N PRO A 101 -39.93 -9.36 -30.72
CA PRO A 101 -38.92 -10.20 -30.10
C PRO A 101 -37.52 -9.87 -30.62
N GLN A 102 -36.55 -9.83 -29.70
CA GLN A 102 -35.15 -9.53 -30.00
C GLN A 102 -34.27 -10.73 -29.68
N ASN A 103 -33.37 -11.06 -30.60
CA ASN A 103 -32.34 -12.08 -30.38
C ASN A 103 -31.15 -11.41 -29.72
N VAL A 104 -30.76 -11.90 -28.55
CA VAL A 104 -29.61 -11.41 -27.80
C VAL A 104 -28.60 -12.53 -27.68
N GLU A 105 -27.39 -12.27 -28.15
CA GLU A 105 -26.25 -13.16 -28.00
C GLU A 105 -25.27 -12.56 -27.01
N LEU A 106 -24.93 -13.32 -25.98
CA LEU A 106 -23.95 -12.94 -24.98
C LEU A 106 -23.17 -14.14 -24.49
N SER A 107 -21.89 -13.92 -24.19
CA SER A 107 -21.06 -14.95 -23.57
C SER A 107 -20.14 -14.41 -22.50
N LEU A 108 -19.97 -15.13 -21.39
CA LEU A 108 -18.91 -14.86 -20.41
C LEU A 108 -17.72 -15.79 -20.66
N LEU A 109 -16.56 -15.18 -20.93
CA LEU A 109 -15.27 -15.87 -21.00
C LEU A 109 -14.55 -15.73 -19.68
N ALA A 110 -14.11 -16.86 -19.12
CA ALA A 110 -13.36 -16.93 -17.87
C ALA A 110 -12.16 -17.87 -18.03
N GLU A 111 -10.95 -17.35 -17.82
CA GLU A 111 -9.71 -18.11 -17.93
C GLU A 111 -8.81 -17.86 -16.72
N PHE A 112 -8.18 -18.93 -16.23
CA PHE A 112 -7.42 -18.96 -14.98
C PHE A 112 -5.94 -19.19 -15.24
N ASP A 113 -5.07 -18.57 -14.44
CA ASP A 113 -3.61 -18.70 -14.58
C ASP A 113 -2.85 -18.80 -13.26
N HIS A 114 -3.41 -18.31 -12.15
CA HIS A 114 -2.85 -18.46 -10.79
C HIS A 114 -1.49 -17.81 -10.59
N GLN A 115 -1.24 -16.70 -11.29
CA GLN A 115 0.06 -16.07 -11.31
C GLN A 115 0.29 -15.18 -10.08
N ASP A 116 1.47 -15.28 -9.47
CA ASP A 116 1.92 -14.35 -8.43
C ASP A 116 2.09 -12.93 -8.97
N THR A 117 1.63 -11.93 -8.21
CA THR A 117 1.70 -10.51 -8.58
C THR A 117 3.14 -10.04 -8.78
N MET A 118 4.11 -10.56 -8.05
CA MET A 118 5.52 -10.25 -8.21
C MET A 118 6.04 -10.78 -9.54
N THR A 119 5.65 -11.99 -9.95
CA THR A 119 5.97 -12.50 -11.30
C THR A 119 5.41 -11.58 -12.37
N LEU A 120 4.14 -11.16 -12.26
CA LEU A 120 3.51 -10.26 -13.23
C LEU A 120 4.26 -8.92 -13.35
N ARG A 121 4.95 -8.51 -12.28
CA ARG A 121 5.81 -7.33 -12.24
C ARG A 121 7.24 -7.59 -12.75
N GLY A 122 7.54 -8.79 -13.22
CA GLY A 122 8.86 -9.20 -13.70
C GLY A 122 9.85 -9.52 -12.58
N ILE A 123 9.37 -9.94 -11.40
CA ILE A 123 10.19 -10.23 -10.21
C ILE A 123 9.94 -11.69 -9.78
N GLY A 124 11.02 -12.47 -9.60
CA GLY A 124 10.95 -13.89 -9.21
C GLY A 124 10.96 -14.87 -10.39
N ASP A 125 10.73 -16.16 -10.10
CA ASP A 125 10.95 -17.29 -11.02
C ASP A 125 9.68 -17.77 -11.75
N ALA A 126 8.63 -16.96 -11.72
CA ALA A 126 7.34 -17.22 -12.35
C ALA A 126 6.50 -18.36 -11.74
N VAL A 127 6.50 -18.44 -10.41
CA VAL A 127 5.72 -19.42 -9.66
C VAL A 127 4.21 -19.21 -9.88
N GLN A 128 3.54 -20.30 -10.26
CA GLN A 128 2.09 -20.40 -10.33
C GLN A 128 1.56 -21.18 -9.13
N ALA A 129 0.41 -20.78 -8.59
CA ALA A 129 -0.30 -21.64 -7.65
C ALA A 129 -0.83 -22.87 -8.39
N VAL A 130 -0.77 -24.04 -7.76
CA VAL A 130 -1.22 -25.29 -8.39
C VAL A 130 -2.74 -25.41 -8.26
N PRO A 131 -3.51 -25.40 -9.37
CA PRO A 131 -4.95 -25.58 -9.30
C PRO A 131 -5.29 -27.05 -9.11
N VAL A 132 -6.18 -27.33 -8.16
CA VAL A 132 -6.87 -28.61 -8.00
C VAL A 132 -8.32 -28.39 -8.42
N LYS A 133 -8.71 -28.99 -9.56
CA LYS A 133 -10.11 -28.99 -9.99
C LYS A 133 -10.84 -30.13 -9.29
N THR A 134 -11.92 -29.79 -8.61
CA THR A 134 -12.94 -30.74 -8.12
C THR A 134 -14.24 -30.41 -8.83
N ASP A 135 -14.95 -31.38 -9.42
CA ASP A 135 -16.16 -31.29 -10.27
C ASP A 135 -16.71 -29.89 -10.66
N LYS A 136 -16.98 -29.02 -9.69
CA LYS A 136 -17.61 -27.71 -9.83
C LYS A 136 -16.92 -26.53 -9.11
N SER A 137 -15.73 -26.71 -8.56
CA SER A 137 -14.96 -25.69 -7.84
C SER A 137 -13.47 -25.83 -8.09
N TYR A 138 -12.78 -24.70 -8.08
CA TYR A 138 -11.33 -24.65 -8.19
C TYR A 138 -10.73 -24.39 -6.82
N ARG A 139 -9.57 -24.97 -6.58
CA ARG A 139 -8.82 -24.79 -5.35
C ARG A 139 -7.38 -24.49 -5.67
N CYS A 140 -6.85 -23.44 -5.08
CA CYS A 140 -5.47 -23.02 -5.26
C CYS A 140 -4.74 -23.06 -3.95
N VAL A 141 -3.70 -23.88 -3.94
CA VAL A 141 -2.81 -24.06 -2.80
C VAL A 141 -1.57 -23.19 -3.03
N PHE A 142 -1.27 -22.30 -2.08
CA PHE A 142 -0.18 -21.31 -2.21
C PHE A 142 1.08 -21.68 -1.44
N SER A 143 0.98 -22.64 -0.52
CA SER A 143 2.09 -23.11 0.29
C SER A 143 2.13 -24.64 0.33
N ALA A 144 3.33 -25.21 0.39
CA ALA A 144 3.53 -26.67 0.43
C ALA A 144 2.87 -27.34 1.66
N ASP A 145 2.56 -26.57 2.71
CA ASP A 145 1.90 -27.02 3.94
C ASP A 145 0.37 -26.80 3.95
N HIS A 146 -0.21 -26.29 2.86
CA HIS A 146 -1.64 -25.96 2.73
C HIS A 146 -2.18 -24.95 3.76
N SER A 147 -1.32 -24.28 4.55
CA SER A 147 -1.75 -23.26 5.52
C SER A 147 -2.34 -22.01 4.86
N ARG A 148 -2.10 -21.84 3.55
CA ARG A 148 -2.64 -20.78 2.71
C ARG A 148 -3.25 -21.40 1.47
N GLU A 149 -4.55 -21.60 1.51
CA GLU A 149 -5.36 -22.12 0.42
C GLU A 149 -6.52 -21.16 0.16
N THR A 150 -6.71 -20.75 -1.11
CA THR A 150 -7.94 -20.10 -1.55
C THR A 150 -8.66 -21.09 -2.46
N SER A 151 -9.85 -21.52 -2.04
CA SER A 151 -10.80 -22.12 -2.96
C SER A 151 -11.68 -21.04 -3.56
N TYR A 152 -12.11 -21.23 -4.80
CA TYR A 152 -13.06 -20.35 -5.42
C TYR A 152 -13.98 -21.08 -6.39
N GLN A 153 -15.17 -20.50 -6.57
CA GLN A 153 -16.22 -21.12 -7.38
C GLN A 153 -16.99 -20.06 -8.16
N LEU A 154 -17.07 -20.24 -9.48
CA LEU A 154 -17.93 -19.47 -10.37
C LEU A 154 -19.33 -20.11 -10.40
N ARG A 155 -20.36 -19.28 -10.22
CA ARG A 155 -21.77 -19.68 -10.26
C ARG A 155 -22.59 -18.74 -11.14
N LEU A 156 -23.48 -19.29 -11.94
CA LEU A 156 -24.51 -18.59 -12.71
C LEU A 156 -25.87 -18.88 -12.08
N ASN A 157 -26.58 -17.84 -11.62
CA ASN A 157 -27.88 -17.95 -10.97
C ASN A 157 -27.93 -19.03 -9.86
N GLY A 158 -26.81 -19.20 -9.14
CA GLY A 158 -26.64 -20.17 -8.07
C GLY A 158 -26.05 -21.53 -8.48
N GLU A 159 -26.03 -21.86 -9.77
CA GLU A 159 -25.50 -23.12 -10.30
C GLU A 159 -24.06 -22.98 -10.79
N SER A 160 -23.22 -23.97 -10.55
CA SER A 160 -21.81 -23.94 -10.98
C SER A 160 -21.69 -23.98 -12.51
N CYS A 161 -20.82 -23.15 -13.08
CA CYS A 161 -20.58 -23.07 -14.51
C CYS A 161 -19.12 -22.77 -14.82
N ASP A 162 -18.61 -23.26 -15.95
CA ASP A 162 -17.23 -23.01 -16.42
C ASP A 162 -17.20 -22.03 -17.61
N GLN A 163 -18.29 -21.95 -18.39
CA GLN A 163 -18.50 -20.99 -19.48
C GLN A 163 -20.00 -20.70 -19.60
N ILE A 164 -20.35 -19.51 -20.10
CA ILE A 164 -21.75 -19.12 -20.25
C ILE A 164 -22.02 -18.59 -21.65
N PRO A 165 -22.17 -19.44 -22.68
CA PRO A 165 -22.78 -19.02 -23.93
C PRO A 165 -24.29 -18.96 -23.78
N MET A 166 -24.91 -17.82 -24.07
CA MET A 166 -26.36 -17.64 -24.04
C MET A 166 -26.84 -17.01 -25.33
N GLN A 167 -27.70 -17.75 -26.03
CA GLN A 167 -28.60 -17.19 -27.03
C GLN A 167 -29.98 -17.08 -26.39
N LEU A 168 -30.48 -15.86 -26.32
CA LEU A 168 -31.73 -15.53 -25.64
C LEU A 168 -32.67 -14.87 -26.64
N ILE A 169 -33.95 -15.23 -26.58
CA ILE A 169 -35.00 -14.52 -27.28
C ILE A 169 -35.79 -13.76 -26.24
N LEU A 170 -35.69 -12.43 -26.26
CA LEU A 170 -36.45 -11.56 -25.38
C LEU A 170 -37.72 -11.10 -26.09
N VAL A 171 -38.90 -11.45 -25.57
CA VAL A 171 -40.17 -10.94 -26.12
C VAL A 171 -40.30 -9.43 -25.83
N ALA A 172 -41.26 -8.78 -26.49
CA ALA A 172 -41.48 -7.35 -26.37
C ALA A 172 -41.64 -6.92 -24.89
N ASN A 173 -40.92 -5.88 -24.48
CA ASN A 173 -40.90 -5.34 -23.11
C ASN A 173 -40.46 -6.35 -22.03
N GLN A 174 -39.82 -7.46 -22.39
CA GLN A 174 -39.31 -8.41 -21.43
C GLN A 174 -37.99 -7.92 -20.81
N SER A 175 -37.88 -8.10 -19.51
CA SER A 175 -36.64 -7.93 -18.75
C SER A 175 -36.18 -9.27 -18.19
N LEU A 176 -34.91 -9.60 -18.40
CA LEU A 176 -34.25 -10.79 -17.83
C LEU A 176 -33.13 -10.35 -16.89
N LYS A 177 -32.97 -11.07 -15.78
CA LYS A 177 -31.87 -10.86 -14.83
C LYS A 177 -30.94 -12.06 -14.83
N ILE A 178 -29.65 -11.78 -14.79
CA ILE A 178 -28.58 -12.76 -14.73
C ILE A 178 -27.63 -12.35 -13.62
N GLU A 179 -27.26 -13.28 -12.75
CA GLU A 179 -26.25 -13.06 -11.72
C GLU A 179 -25.14 -14.09 -11.86
N VAL A 180 -23.91 -13.60 -11.98
CA VAL A 180 -22.71 -14.40 -11.84
C VAL A 180 -22.05 -14.07 -10.52
N THR A 181 -21.72 -15.10 -9.75
CA THR A 181 -21.06 -14.96 -8.45
C THR A 181 -19.76 -15.73 -8.46
N ILE A 182 -18.67 -15.09 -8.04
CA ILE A 182 -17.42 -15.77 -7.69
C ILE A 182 -17.34 -15.75 -6.17
N GLN A 183 -17.36 -16.92 -5.55
CA GLN A 183 -17.16 -17.04 -4.11
C GLN A 183 -15.72 -17.45 -3.85
N TYR A 184 -15.05 -16.78 -2.93
CA TYR A 184 -13.72 -17.14 -2.41
C TYR A 184 -13.86 -17.73 -1.00
N GLN A 185 -13.04 -18.73 -0.67
CA GLN A 185 -12.87 -19.21 0.70
C GLN A 185 -11.38 -19.32 0.98
N ASN A 186 -10.93 -18.68 2.05
CA ASN A 186 -9.54 -18.77 2.47
C ASN A 186 -9.47 -18.89 4.00
N VAL A 187 -8.67 -19.85 4.48
CA VAL A 187 -8.52 -20.15 5.91
C VAL A 187 -7.72 -19.09 6.67
N ALA A 188 -6.83 -18.37 5.98
CA ALA A 188 -5.96 -17.35 6.56
C ALA A 188 -6.58 -15.95 6.57
N PHE A 189 -7.58 -15.70 5.70
CA PHE A 189 -8.22 -14.39 5.55
C PHE A 189 -9.71 -14.51 5.87
N SER A 190 -10.06 -14.25 7.13
CA SER A 190 -11.45 -14.13 7.55
C SER A 190 -11.83 -12.65 7.70
N ASP A 191 -13.06 -12.31 7.29
CA ASP A 191 -13.65 -10.98 7.50
C ASP A 191 -13.94 -10.77 8.99
N THR A 192 -12.88 -10.48 9.74
CA THR A 192 -12.87 -10.51 11.21
C THR A 192 -13.17 -9.17 11.83
N HIS A 193 -13.04 -8.08 11.07
CA HIS A 193 -13.21 -6.73 11.57
C HIS A 193 -14.08 -5.89 10.65
N LYS A 194 -15.05 -5.21 11.24
CA LYS A 194 -15.79 -4.15 10.55
C LYS A 194 -14.84 -2.99 10.33
N LEU A 195 -14.82 -2.47 9.10
CA LEU A 195 -14.12 -1.22 8.80
C LEU A 195 -14.68 -0.09 9.67
N PRO A 196 -13.81 0.80 10.21
CA PRO A 196 -14.26 1.94 11.00
C PRO A 196 -15.16 2.85 10.17
N GLN A 197 -16.04 3.61 10.83
CA GLN A 197 -16.97 4.55 10.19
C GLN A 197 -16.87 5.92 10.87
N PRO A 198 -15.87 6.72 10.49
CA PRO A 198 -15.65 8.04 11.05
C PRO A 198 -16.76 9.05 10.71
N LYS A 199 -17.48 9.51 11.74
CA LYS A 199 -18.53 10.55 11.61
C LYS A 199 -18.02 11.87 11.01
N ALA A 200 -16.73 12.17 11.21
CA ALA A 200 -16.10 13.41 10.75
C ALA A 200 -16.15 13.60 9.23
N PHE A 201 -16.32 12.52 8.45
CA PHE A 201 -16.36 12.60 6.99
C PHE A 201 -17.78 12.57 6.42
N GLU A 202 -18.83 12.62 7.24
CA GLU A 202 -20.22 12.53 6.75
C GLU A 202 -20.72 13.83 6.10
N SER A 203 -20.11 14.99 6.39
CA SER A 203 -20.68 16.31 6.04
C SER A 203 -20.19 16.93 4.73
N ASP A 204 -19.07 16.47 4.15
CA ASP A 204 -18.44 17.07 2.97
C ASP A 204 -18.11 16.01 1.90
N GLN A 205 -18.41 16.32 0.63
CA GLN A 205 -18.26 15.35 -0.48
C GLN A 205 -16.81 14.95 -0.74
N LEU A 206 -15.84 15.87 -0.59
CA LEU A 206 -14.42 15.57 -0.73
C LEU A 206 -13.96 14.68 0.42
N CYS A 207 -14.39 14.97 1.64
CA CYS A 207 -14.14 14.12 2.81
C CYS A 207 -14.72 12.70 2.64
N GLN A 208 -15.95 12.58 2.12
CA GLN A 208 -16.57 11.29 1.82
C GLN A 208 -15.77 10.51 0.77
N GLN A 209 -15.31 11.18 -0.30
CA GLN A 209 -14.50 10.56 -1.34
C GLN A 209 -13.14 10.10 -0.80
N ASN A 210 -12.43 10.95 -0.06
CA ASN A 210 -11.14 10.60 0.56
C ASN A 210 -11.28 9.40 1.50
N TRP A 211 -12.36 9.34 2.29
CA TRP A 211 -12.64 8.19 3.14
C TRP A 211 -12.98 6.93 2.32
N ALA A 212 -13.77 7.06 1.24
CA ALA A 212 -14.08 5.94 0.36
C ALA A 212 -12.81 5.36 -0.30
N ASP A 213 -11.88 6.22 -0.71
CA ASP A 213 -10.61 5.81 -1.30
C ASP A 213 -9.70 5.13 -0.28
N LEU A 214 -9.51 5.73 0.90
CA LEU A 214 -8.70 5.14 1.96
C LEU A 214 -9.29 3.82 2.49
N SER A 215 -10.61 3.76 2.73
CA SER A 215 -11.27 2.56 3.23
C SER A 215 -11.21 1.41 2.23
N GLY A 216 -11.23 1.69 0.92
CA GLY A 216 -10.98 0.68 -0.11
C GLY A 216 -9.57 0.07 -0.04
N LEU A 217 -8.57 0.81 0.46
CA LEU A 217 -7.20 0.31 0.65
C LEU A 217 -7.04 -0.57 1.90
N LEU A 218 -7.94 -0.50 2.88
CA LEU A 218 -7.79 -1.23 4.14
C LEU A 218 -7.89 -2.76 3.97
N PHE A 219 -7.09 -3.47 4.74
CA PHE A 219 -7.22 -4.89 5.04
C PHE A 219 -7.82 -5.05 6.43
N ALA A 220 -8.75 -5.99 6.58
CA ALA A 220 -9.19 -6.48 7.88
C ALA A 220 -8.37 -7.72 8.24
N ILE A 221 -7.56 -7.63 9.29
CA ILE A 221 -6.61 -8.65 9.76
C ILE A 221 -6.84 -8.92 11.26
N PRO A 222 -6.38 -10.04 11.83
CA PRO A 222 -6.63 -10.34 13.24
C PRO A 222 -6.21 -9.23 14.21
N GLU A 223 -5.17 -8.47 13.88
CA GLU A 223 -4.65 -7.36 14.69
C GLU A 223 -5.44 -6.05 14.55
N GLY A 224 -6.38 -5.94 13.61
CA GLY A 224 -7.20 -4.75 13.36
C GLY A 224 -7.30 -4.41 11.87
N VAL A 225 -7.23 -3.12 11.54
CA VAL A 225 -7.20 -2.65 10.14
C VAL A 225 -5.85 -2.05 9.78
N ILE A 226 -5.35 -2.36 8.58
CA ILE A 226 -4.07 -1.85 8.07
C ILE A 226 -4.21 -1.50 6.58
N PRO A 227 -3.67 -0.36 6.10
CA PRO A 227 -3.79 0.00 4.69
C PRO A 227 -2.85 -0.81 3.80
N ALA A 228 -3.30 -1.08 2.57
CA ALA A 228 -2.40 -1.33 1.45
C ALA A 228 -1.64 -0.05 1.08
N ALA A 229 -0.41 -0.18 0.59
CA ALA A 229 0.39 0.98 0.14
C ALA A 229 -0.16 1.60 -1.15
N GLY A 230 -0.72 0.81 -2.06
CA GLY A 230 -1.33 1.38 -3.26
C GLY A 230 -1.77 0.37 -4.31
N LEU A 231 -2.73 0.77 -5.13
CA LEU A 231 -3.26 -0.03 -6.23
C LEU A 231 -2.59 0.37 -7.56
N PRO A 232 -2.42 -0.55 -8.53
CA PRO A 232 -2.65 -2.00 -8.43
C PRO A 232 -1.40 -2.81 -8.03
N ARG A 233 -0.25 -2.16 -7.80
CA ARG A 233 1.06 -2.85 -7.66
C ARG A 233 1.47 -3.18 -6.22
N PHE A 234 0.95 -2.44 -5.26
CA PHE A 234 1.38 -2.46 -3.86
C PHE A 234 0.21 -2.83 -2.95
N VAL A 235 -0.57 -3.84 -3.36
CA VAL A 235 -1.76 -4.35 -2.65
C VAL A 235 -1.35 -5.24 -1.47
N CYS A 236 -0.50 -4.72 -0.60
CA CYS A 236 -0.07 -5.36 0.63
C CYS A 236 0.37 -4.31 1.67
N PRO A 237 0.56 -4.69 2.95
CA PRO A 237 1.03 -3.80 3.98
C PRO A 237 2.49 -3.42 3.78
N PHE A 238 2.76 -2.12 3.83
CA PHE A 238 4.09 -1.56 3.97
C PHE A 238 4.21 -0.89 5.34
N GLY A 239 5.32 -1.11 6.04
CA GLY A 239 5.50 -0.61 7.41
C GLY A 239 5.44 0.90 7.46
N ARG A 240 6.28 1.58 6.68
CA ARG A 240 6.32 3.04 6.60
C ARG A 240 4.96 3.64 6.19
N ASP A 241 4.37 3.14 5.12
CA ASP A 241 3.14 3.67 4.54
C ASP A 241 1.98 3.54 5.53
N SER A 242 1.89 2.41 6.22
CA SER A 242 0.90 2.18 7.28
C SER A 242 1.10 3.14 8.46
N LEU A 243 2.35 3.38 8.87
CA LEU A 243 2.67 4.29 9.97
C LEU A 243 2.36 5.75 9.63
N LEU A 244 2.73 6.21 8.43
CA LEU A 244 2.44 7.58 7.98
C LEU A 244 0.93 7.80 7.80
N THR A 245 0.23 6.85 7.18
CA THR A 245 -1.23 6.88 7.08
C THR A 245 -1.88 6.93 8.46
N ALA A 246 -1.41 6.12 9.40
CA ALA A 246 -1.88 6.13 10.77
C ALA A 246 -1.65 7.48 11.47
N PHE A 247 -0.52 8.15 11.25
CA PHE A 247 -0.29 9.50 11.76
C PHE A 247 -1.28 10.52 11.19
N LEU A 248 -1.51 10.50 9.88
CA LEU A 248 -2.45 11.41 9.21
C LEU A 248 -3.89 11.22 9.70
N MET A 249 -4.27 9.97 9.98
CA MET A 249 -5.63 9.61 10.38
C MET A 249 -5.83 9.57 11.89
N LEU A 250 -4.79 9.74 12.70
CA LEU A 250 -4.80 9.44 14.13
C LEU A 250 -5.93 10.16 14.90
N ASP A 251 -6.25 11.39 14.51
CA ASP A 251 -7.29 12.21 15.15
C ASP A 251 -8.73 11.84 14.76
N THR A 252 -8.89 11.04 13.69
CA THR A 252 -10.21 10.74 13.11
C THR A 252 -10.53 9.25 13.13
N VAL A 253 -9.53 8.39 12.89
CA VAL A 253 -9.64 6.93 12.78
C VAL A 253 -8.45 6.27 13.49
N PRO A 254 -8.36 6.34 14.83
CA PRO A 254 -7.28 5.74 15.60
C PRO A 254 -7.15 4.22 15.43
N GLU A 255 -8.20 3.54 14.96
CA GLU A 255 -8.22 2.10 14.66
C GLU A 255 -7.18 1.71 13.60
N ILE A 256 -6.83 2.62 12.67
CA ILE A 256 -5.76 2.40 11.69
C ILE A 256 -4.40 2.35 12.40
N ALA A 257 -4.18 3.20 13.40
CA ALA A 257 -2.96 3.16 14.20
C ALA A 257 -2.89 1.89 15.06
N GLU A 258 -4.01 1.48 15.67
CA GLU A 258 -4.11 0.23 16.43
C GLU A 258 -3.75 -0.99 15.59
N GLY A 259 -4.41 -1.16 14.43
CA GLY A 259 -4.15 -2.30 13.55
C GLY A 259 -2.75 -2.29 12.95
N SER A 260 -2.25 -1.11 12.55
CA SER A 260 -0.88 -0.97 12.02
C SER A 260 0.17 -1.30 13.07
N LEU A 261 0.05 -0.77 14.28
CA LEU A 261 0.98 -1.06 15.38
C LEU A 261 0.93 -2.54 15.78
N GLY A 262 -0.27 -3.13 15.88
CA GLY A 262 -0.44 -4.54 16.20
C GLY A 262 0.20 -5.46 15.17
N PHE A 263 -0.09 -5.23 13.88
CA PHE A 263 0.47 -6.02 12.78
C PHE A 263 2.00 -5.93 12.72
N LEU A 264 2.56 -4.72 12.80
CA LEU A 264 4.00 -4.50 12.71
C LEU A 264 4.73 -5.06 13.94
N ALA A 265 4.13 -5.00 15.12
CA ALA A 265 4.67 -5.62 16.32
C ALA A 265 4.72 -7.15 16.23
N LYS A 266 3.70 -7.78 15.65
CA LYS A 266 3.66 -9.23 15.43
C LYS A 266 4.75 -9.70 14.47
N HIS A 267 5.12 -8.87 13.50
CA HIS A 267 6.12 -9.15 12.47
C HIS A 267 7.43 -8.38 12.69
N ILE A 268 7.73 -7.98 13.94
CA ILE A 268 8.99 -7.34 14.28
C ILE A 268 10.15 -8.34 14.08
N GLY A 269 11.27 -7.86 13.58
CA GLY A 269 12.46 -8.69 13.36
C GLY A 269 12.94 -9.30 14.67
N THR A 270 13.32 -10.57 14.62
CA THR A 270 13.76 -11.36 15.80
C THR A 270 15.12 -12.02 15.60
N ARG A 271 15.59 -12.11 14.37
CA ARG A 271 16.90 -12.68 14.00
C ARG A 271 17.68 -11.72 13.10
N ILE A 272 18.92 -12.11 12.77
CA ILE A 272 19.72 -11.44 11.76
C ILE A 272 19.58 -12.26 10.47
N ASP A 273 19.10 -11.64 9.40
CA ASP A 273 18.94 -12.25 8.09
C ASP A 273 19.30 -11.23 7.01
N LEU A 274 20.39 -11.49 6.28
CA LEU A 274 20.92 -10.54 5.30
C LEU A 274 20.09 -10.49 4.01
N ASP A 275 19.38 -11.57 3.67
CA ASP A 275 18.58 -11.59 2.44
C ASP A 275 17.32 -10.74 2.59
N SER A 276 16.74 -10.71 3.78
CA SER A 276 15.53 -9.93 4.09
C SER A 276 15.80 -8.62 4.83
N ASP A 277 17.07 -8.25 5.08
CA ASP A 277 17.47 -7.13 5.95
C ASP A 277 16.92 -7.21 7.39
N GLU A 278 16.55 -8.40 7.86
CA GLU A 278 16.00 -8.60 9.20
C GLU A 278 17.05 -8.35 10.27
N GLU A 279 16.67 -7.57 11.28
CA GLU A 279 17.45 -7.40 12.48
C GLU A 279 16.52 -7.43 13.71
N PRO A 280 17.01 -7.89 14.88
CA PRO A 280 16.20 -7.88 16.10
C PRO A 280 15.70 -6.47 16.44
N GLY A 281 14.38 -6.31 16.53
CA GLY A 281 13.70 -5.05 16.82
C GLY A 281 13.36 -4.20 15.59
N LYS A 282 13.78 -4.58 14.39
CA LYS A 282 13.51 -3.82 13.16
C LYS A 282 12.09 -4.06 12.67
N ILE A 283 11.43 -3.01 12.19
CA ILE A 283 10.10 -3.07 11.58
C ILE A 283 10.23 -3.29 10.08
N LEU A 284 9.36 -4.13 9.52
CA LEU A 284 9.35 -4.50 8.10
C LEU A 284 9.12 -3.30 7.19
N HIS A 285 9.69 -3.40 5.98
CA HIS A 285 9.37 -2.58 4.83
C HIS A 285 8.04 -3.01 4.21
N GLU A 286 7.91 -4.29 3.82
CA GLU A 286 6.66 -4.83 3.25
C GLU A 286 6.43 -6.32 3.61
N TYR A 287 5.17 -6.74 3.55
CA TYR A 287 4.75 -8.14 3.76
C TYR A 287 3.83 -8.60 2.64
N ARG A 288 4.26 -9.58 1.85
CA ARG A 288 3.52 -10.20 0.75
C ARG A 288 2.97 -11.56 1.15
N TRP A 289 1.76 -11.89 0.71
CA TRP A 289 1.13 -13.19 0.93
C TRP A 289 1.29 -14.17 -0.23
N GLY A 290 1.82 -13.71 -1.37
CA GLY A 290 1.97 -14.50 -2.60
C GLY A 290 3.01 -15.63 -2.51
N PRO A 291 2.86 -16.70 -3.30
CA PRO A 291 3.72 -17.88 -3.27
C PRO A 291 5.21 -17.56 -3.47
N GLU A 292 5.59 -16.61 -4.33
CA GLU A 292 7.01 -16.27 -4.56
C GLU A 292 7.70 -15.82 -3.26
N SER A 293 7.01 -14.97 -2.50
CA SER A 293 7.54 -14.43 -1.25
C SER A 293 7.48 -15.46 -0.13
N GLN A 294 6.37 -16.22 -0.04
CA GLN A 294 6.18 -17.22 1.02
C GLN A 294 7.11 -18.43 0.89
N GLN A 295 7.51 -18.78 -0.33
CA GLN A 295 8.52 -19.82 -0.60
C GLN A 295 9.95 -19.29 -0.49
N LYS A 296 10.13 -18.00 -0.15
CA LYS A 296 11.42 -17.32 -0.01
C LYS A 296 12.27 -17.28 -1.28
N HIS A 297 11.65 -17.32 -2.47
CA HIS A 297 12.37 -17.03 -3.71
C HIS A 297 12.73 -15.54 -3.79
N ILE A 298 11.88 -14.69 -3.19
CA ILE A 298 12.09 -13.25 -3.04
C ILE A 298 11.89 -12.85 -1.56
N PRO A 299 12.51 -11.75 -1.08
CA PRO A 299 12.61 -11.50 0.36
C PRO A 299 11.35 -10.91 1.01
N PHE A 300 10.27 -10.69 0.27
CA PHE A 300 9.14 -9.83 0.67
C PHE A 300 8.13 -10.44 1.65
N ALA A 301 8.52 -11.41 2.48
CA ALA A 301 7.62 -12.05 3.45
C ALA A 301 8.29 -12.50 4.77
N PRO A 302 8.56 -11.58 5.71
CA PRO A 302 8.66 -10.12 5.56
C PRO A 302 10.01 -9.67 5.00
N TYR A 303 10.02 -8.52 4.31
CA TYR A 303 11.25 -7.78 3.96
C TYR A 303 11.41 -6.57 4.88
N TYR A 304 12.63 -6.28 5.32
CA TYR A 304 12.96 -5.23 6.30
C TYR A 304 13.88 -4.13 5.73
N GLY A 305 13.92 -3.91 4.42
CA GLY A 305 14.67 -2.82 3.78
C GLY A 305 14.10 -1.42 4.04
N SER A 306 13.87 -1.08 5.31
CA SER A 306 13.37 0.22 5.77
C SER A 306 14.17 0.67 6.99
N ALA A 307 14.72 1.88 6.90
CA ALA A 307 15.43 2.55 7.99
C ALA A 307 14.52 3.46 8.82
N ASP A 308 13.43 3.93 8.22
CA ASP A 308 12.47 4.88 8.78
C ASP A 308 11.33 4.22 9.57
N ALA A 309 10.88 3.02 9.21
CA ALA A 309 9.71 2.38 9.83
C ALA A 309 9.92 2.10 11.33
N THR A 310 11.14 1.73 11.75
CA THR A 310 11.40 1.42 13.17
C THR A 310 11.30 2.66 14.07
N PRO A 311 11.95 3.80 13.74
CA PRO A 311 11.67 5.07 14.41
C PRO A 311 10.20 5.50 14.36
N LEU A 312 9.56 5.44 13.18
CA LEU A 312 8.15 5.83 13.02
C LEU A 312 7.21 4.99 13.88
N PHE A 313 7.49 3.70 14.05
CA PHE A 313 6.71 2.78 14.89
C PHE A 313 6.72 3.20 16.36
N VAL A 314 7.90 3.51 16.90
CA VAL A 314 8.05 3.98 18.28
C VAL A 314 7.38 5.34 18.47
N TRP A 315 7.54 6.23 17.48
CA TRP A 315 6.92 7.55 17.53
C TRP A 315 5.39 7.45 17.48
N LEU A 316 4.82 6.67 16.56
CA LEU A 316 3.38 6.48 16.43
C LEU A 316 2.79 5.86 17.70
N TRP A 317 3.43 4.85 18.27
CA TRP A 317 2.99 4.28 19.54
C TRP A 317 2.91 5.34 20.65
N SER A 318 3.86 6.26 20.68
CA SER A 318 3.88 7.35 21.65
C SER A 318 2.71 8.33 21.44
N ALA A 319 2.47 8.75 20.19
CA ALA A 319 1.36 9.63 19.84
C ALA A 319 -0.01 8.97 20.09
N TYR A 320 -0.15 7.70 19.69
CA TYR A 320 -1.35 6.90 19.91
C TYR A 320 -1.64 6.72 21.41
N SER A 321 -0.65 6.36 22.22
CA SER A 321 -0.83 6.15 23.66
C SER A 321 -1.21 7.42 24.42
N GLN A 322 -0.84 8.59 23.91
CA GLN A 322 -1.28 9.87 24.48
C GLN A 322 -2.76 10.15 24.18
N LYS A 323 -3.24 9.82 22.97
CA LYS A 323 -4.63 10.02 22.57
C LYS A 323 -5.57 8.92 23.08
N CYS A 324 -5.09 7.69 23.17
CA CYS A 324 -5.85 6.49 23.53
C CYS A 324 -5.24 5.77 24.75
N PRO A 325 -5.10 6.44 25.91
CA PRO A 325 -4.29 5.96 27.05
C PRO A 325 -4.86 4.75 27.80
N GLU A 326 -6.15 4.44 27.60
CA GLU A 326 -6.85 3.34 28.28
C GLU A 326 -6.84 2.03 27.47
N THR A 327 -6.20 2.02 26.31
CA THR A 327 -6.20 0.86 25.41
C THR A 327 -5.26 -0.23 25.91
N ARG A 328 -5.71 -1.49 25.84
CA ARG A 328 -4.88 -2.67 26.18
C ARG A 328 -3.64 -2.76 25.31
N LEU A 329 -3.73 -2.28 24.07
CA LEU A 329 -2.64 -2.24 23.11
C LEU A 329 -1.41 -1.48 23.63
N THR A 330 -1.61 -0.38 24.37
CA THR A 330 -0.52 0.42 24.95
C THR A 330 0.42 -0.45 25.78
N GLY A 331 -0.13 -1.29 26.66
CA GLY A 331 0.67 -2.20 27.49
C GLY A 331 1.23 -3.41 26.74
N GLN A 332 0.46 -3.99 25.82
CA GLN A 332 0.87 -5.18 25.05
C GLN A 332 2.08 -4.91 24.15
N LEU A 333 2.20 -3.68 23.65
CA LEU A 333 3.28 -3.29 22.74
C LEU A 333 4.58 -2.91 23.45
N LEU A 334 4.64 -2.89 24.79
CA LEU A 334 5.86 -2.50 25.51
C LEU A 334 7.07 -3.36 25.14
N GLY A 335 6.90 -4.68 24.99
CA GLY A 335 7.98 -5.59 24.57
C GLY A 335 8.53 -5.26 23.19
N PRO A 336 7.69 -5.25 22.14
CA PRO A 336 8.06 -4.82 20.79
C PRO A 336 8.70 -3.42 20.75
N ILE A 337 8.16 -2.45 21.50
CA ILE A 337 8.71 -1.08 21.56
C ILE A 337 10.11 -1.07 22.18
N LYS A 338 10.36 -1.84 23.24
CA LYS A 338 11.70 -1.99 23.81
C LYS A 338 12.68 -2.60 22.80
N ALA A 339 12.25 -3.58 22.01
CA ALA A 339 13.08 -4.17 20.96
C ALA A 339 13.43 -3.14 19.87
N ALA A 340 12.44 -2.37 19.39
CA ALA A 340 12.64 -1.29 18.42
C ALA A 340 13.57 -0.18 18.96
N LEU A 341 13.42 0.22 20.22
CA LEU A 341 14.32 1.17 20.87
C LEU A 341 15.75 0.65 20.98
N HIS A 342 15.92 -0.62 21.33
CA HIS A 342 17.25 -1.24 21.33
C HIS A 342 17.88 -1.25 19.94
N TRP A 343 17.09 -1.49 18.89
CA TRP A 343 17.54 -1.39 17.50
C TRP A 343 18.00 0.04 17.17
N ILE A 344 17.18 1.06 17.47
CA ILE A 344 17.53 2.48 17.24
C ILE A 344 18.84 2.86 17.95
N LEU A 345 18.94 2.56 19.25
CA LEU A 345 20.12 2.89 20.05
C LEU A 345 21.38 2.17 19.54
N LYS A 346 21.24 0.91 19.10
CA LYS A 346 22.34 0.15 18.50
C LYS A 346 22.79 0.77 17.18
N LYS A 347 21.86 1.15 16.30
CA LYS A 347 22.17 1.76 15.01
C LYS A 347 22.89 3.09 15.16
N LEU A 348 22.41 3.96 16.06
CA LEU A 348 23.09 5.22 16.38
C LEU A 348 24.53 4.99 16.87
N ALA A 349 24.75 3.98 17.72
CA ALA A 349 26.09 3.66 18.21
C ALA A 349 27.02 3.08 17.13
N GLN A 350 26.47 2.41 16.11
CA GLN A 350 27.24 1.80 15.02
C GLN A 350 27.48 2.73 13.84
N GLY A 351 26.60 3.72 13.62
CA GLY A 351 26.63 4.63 12.47
C GLY A 351 27.17 6.02 12.79
N ASP A 352 28.06 6.12 13.78
CA ASP A 352 28.69 7.38 14.22
C ASP A 352 27.68 8.46 14.61
N GLY A 353 26.64 8.08 15.36
CA GLY A 353 25.59 8.98 15.80
C GLY A 353 24.41 9.10 14.85
N PHE A 354 24.41 8.39 13.71
CA PHE A 354 23.28 8.33 12.77
C PHE A 354 22.78 6.91 12.55
N ILE A 355 21.51 6.77 12.21
CA ILE A 355 20.97 5.53 11.66
C ILE A 355 21.39 5.47 10.19
N ARG A 356 22.20 4.46 9.87
CA ARG A 356 22.66 4.17 8.51
C ARG A 356 21.99 2.93 7.94
N PHE A 357 21.77 2.95 6.64
CA PHE A 357 21.35 1.78 5.86
C PHE A 357 22.28 1.56 4.68
N ARG A 358 22.23 0.36 4.12
CA ARG A 358 23.04 -0.05 2.97
C ARG A 358 22.18 -0.77 1.95
N GLU A 359 22.65 -0.76 0.71
CA GLU A 359 22.04 -1.51 -0.38
C GLU A 359 21.95 -3.00 -0.07
N ASN A 360 20.81 -3.60 -0.39
CA ASN A 360 20.61 -5.04 -0.36
C ASN A 360 20.58 -5.59 -1.79
N ALA A 361 21.45 -6.55 -2.09
CA ALA A 361 21.58 -7.13 -3.43
C ALA A 361 20.31 -7.86 -3.93
N LYS A 362 19.45 -8.32 -3.02
CA LYS A 362 18.17 -8.98 -3.31
C LYS A 362 16.96 -8.08 -3.05
N GLY A 363 17.18 -6.86 -2.60
CA GLY A 363 16.14 -5.96 -2.12
C GLY A 363 16.31 -4.54 -2.62
N LEU A 364 16.03 -3.58 -1.75
CA LEU A 364 16.12 -2.16 -2.07
C LEU A 364 17.54 -1.63 -1.94
N LYS A 365 17.87 -0.70 -2.83
CA LYS A 365 19.11 0.08 -2.76
C LYS A 365 19.09 1.12 -1.65
N PHE A 366 17.99 1.85 -1.51
CA PHE A 366 17.82 2.86 -0.47
C PHE A 366 16.62 2.52 0.41
N HIS A 367 16.77 2.73 1.72
CA HIS A 367 15.80 2.29 2.73
C HIS A 367 15.06 3.47 3.40
N GLY A 368 15.17 4.68 2.85
CA GLY A 368 14.35 5.83 3.25
C GLY A 368 13.05 5.89 2.46
N TRP A 369 12.21 6.90 2.71
CA TRP A 369 10.93 7.07 2.00
C TRP A 369 11.11 7.24 0.49
N LYS A 370 12.24 7.84 0.10
CA LYS A 370 12.72 7.80 -1.27
C LYS A 370 13.59 6.57 -1.48
N ASP A 371 12.98 5.47 -1.87
CA ASP A 371 13.64 4.17 -2.04
C ASP A 371 14.00 3.83 -3.51
N SER A 372 13.79 4.78 -4.43
CA SER A 372 14.12 4.55 -5.85
C SER A 372 15.64 4.55 -6.05
N PRO A 373 16.22 3.71 -6.93
CA PRO A 373 17.68 3.51 -7.03
C PRO A 373 18.51 4.75 -7.41
N ILE A 374 17.86 5.84 -7.79
CA ILE A 374 18.47 7.11 -8.23
C ILE A 374 18.16 8.30 -7.31
N SER A 375 17.51 8.06 -6.17
CA SER A 375 16.98 9.14 -5.32
C SER A 375 17.98 9.78 -4.37
N MET A 376 19.04 9.07 -3.99
CA MET A 376 20.13 9.62 -3.19
C MET A 376 21.26 10.05 -4.12
N CYS A 377 21.43 11.36 -4.29
CA CYS A 377 22.39 11.94 -5.21
C CYS A 377 23.13 13.13 -4.57
N HIS A 378 24.33 13.39 -5.08
CA HIS A 378 25.10 14.59 -4.78
C HIS A 378 24.74 15.71 -5.77
N GLN A 379 25.21 16.92 -5.46
CA GLN A 379 25.00 18.11 -6.28
C GLN A 379 25.50 17.97 -7.72
N ASP A 380 26.55 17.17 -7.95
CA ASP A 380 27.11 16.86 -9.27
C ASP A 380 26.34 15.76 -10.04
N GLY A 381 25.25 15.23 -9.47
CA GLY A 381 24.42 14.18 -10.03
C GLY A 381 24.92 12.75 -9.78
N ARG A 382 26.07 12.57 -9.12
CA ARG A 382 26.57 11.24 -8.73
C ARG A 382 25.61 10.61 -7.71
N ILE A 383 25.29 9.33 -7.91
CA ILE A 383 24.48 8.57 -6.96
C ILE A 383 25.30 8.25 -5.71
N ALA A 384 24.72 8.47 -4.54
CA ALA A 384 25.36 8.16 -3.26
C ALA A 384 25.55 6.66 -3.08
N GLY A 385 26.68 6.26 -2.48
CA GLY A 385 27.03 4.87 -2.21
C GLY A 385 27.42 4.64 -0.75
N GLY A 386 27.62 3.36 -0.40
CA GLY A 386 28.02 2.94 0.94
C GLY A 386 26.88 2.98 1.98
N ASP A 387 27.25 3.13 3.25
CA ASP A 387 26.33 3.18 4.37
C ASP A 387 25.76 4.61 4.53
N ILE A 388 24.55 4.84 4.02
CA ILE A 388 23.93 6.16 3.87
C ILE A 388 23.11 6.54 5.12
N ALA A 389 23.21 7.80 5.54
CA ALA A 389 22.37 8.42 6.57
C ALA A 389 21.53 9.56 5.95
N VAL A 390 20.23 9.35 5.79
CA VAL A 390 19.30 10.39 5.29
C VAL A 390 18.65 11.17 6.42
N VAL A 391 18.41 12.47 6.19
CA VAL A 391 18.04 13.44 7.22
C VAL A 391 16.70 13.15 7.90
N GLU A 392 15.70 12.71 7.15
CA GLU A 392 14.35 12.43 7.68
C GLU A 392 14.34 11.26 8.66
N VAL A 393 15.14 10.22 8.40
CA VAL A 393 15.28 9.06 9.30
C VAL A 393 15.83 9.52 10.65
N GLN A 394 16.78 10.46 10.64
CA GLN A 394 17.36 11.02 11.86
C GLN A 394 16.32 11.85 12.61
N GLY A 395 15.50 12.63 11.89
CA GLY A 395 14.35 13.32 12.45
C GLY A 395 13.38 12.37 13.15
N TYR A 396 12.96 11.30 12.48
CA TYR A 396 12.05 10.31 13.07
C TYR A 396 12.65 9.64 14.31
N ALA A 397 13.94 9.33 14.30
CA ALA A 397 14.64 8.76 15.45
C ALA A 397 14.68 9.74 16.63
N PHE A 398 14.94 11.02 16.36
CA PHE A 398 14.87 12.07 17.38
C PHE A 398 13.47 12.18 17.99
N ALA A 399 12.42 12.22 17.16
CA ALA A 399 11.04 12.28 17.61
C ALA A 399 10.66 11.06 18.45
N ALA A 400 11.00 9.86 17.98
CA ALA A 400 10.77 8.60 18.69
C ALA A 400 11.43 8.59 20.09
N LEU A 401 12.74 8.88 20.15
CA LEU A 401 13.50 8.88 21.40
C LEU A 401 13.03 9.97 22.37
N THR A 402 12.49 11.08 21.86
CA THR A 402 11.97 12.17 22.68
C THR A 402 10.59 11.83 23.26
N GLN A 403 9.65 11.42 22.41
CA GLN A 403 8.25 11.25 22.81
C GLN A 403 7.99 10.02 23.67
N VAL A 404 8.81 8.97 23.53
CA VAL A 404 8.60 7.70 24.25
C VAL A 404 8.92 7.78 25.75
N GLN A 405 9.70 8.77 26.18
CA GLN A 405 10.31 8.81 27.53
C GLN A 405 9.27 8.82 28.64
N THR A 406 8.21 9.62 28.50
CA THR A 406 7.13 9.71 29.49
C THR A 406 6.39 8.38 29.64
N LEU A 407 6.17 7.68 28.54
CA LEU A 407 5.52 6.37 28.56
C LEU A 407 6.43 5.30 29.16
N LEU A 408 7.73 5.31 28.86
CA LEU A 408 8.69 4.41 29.51
C LEU A 408 8.68 4.58 31.03
N ARG A 409 8.69 5.82 31.53
CA ARG A 409 8.59 6.10 32.97
C ARG A 409 7.26 5.62 33.56
N LYS A 410 6.14 5.82 32.85
CA LYS A 410 4.82 5.27 33.26
C LYS A 410 4.86 3.74 33.41
N HIS A 411 5.64 3.06 32.57
CA HIS A 411 5.85 1.61 32.62
C HIS A 411 7.04 1.16 33.49
N ARG A 412 7.64 2.06 34.27
CA ARG A 412 8.80 1.79 35.16
C ARG A 412 10.06 1.32 34.43
N GLU A 413 10.25 1.79 33.20
CA GLU A 413 11.43 1.56 32.37
C GLU A 413 12.39 2.78 32.44
N ASP A 414 12.63 3.30 33.65
CA ASP A 414 13.34 4.58 33.88
C ASP A 414 14.76 4.59 33.26
N ALA A 415 15.51 3.50 33.42
CA ALA A 415 16.85 3.39 32.85
C ALA A 415 16.86 3.46 31.31
N LEU A 416 15.83 2.90 30.65
CA LEU A 416 15.69 2.99 29.20
C LEU A 416 15.25 4.40 28.80
N ALA A 417 14.36 5.04 29.56
CA ALA A 417 13.95 6.43 29.33
C ALA A 417 15.15 7.38 29.36
N ASP A 418 16.05 7.24 30.34
CA ASP A 418 17.25 8.08 30.46
C ASP A 418 18.26 7.82 29.33
N ARG A 419 18.38 6.56 28.85
CA ARG A 419 19.17 6.25 27.66
C ARG A 419 18.59 6.92 26.42
N CYS A 420 17.27 6.90 26.25
CA CYS A 420 16.60 7.57 25.14
C CYS A 420 16.82 9.08 25.18
N ALA A 421 16.73 9.70 26.37
CA ALA A 421 16.98 11.14 26.54
C ALA A 421 18.40 11.54 26.13
N ARG A 422 19.42 10.78 26.57
CA ARG A 422 20.81 11.03 26.17
C ARG A 422 21.02 10.85 24.67
N ALA A 423 20.47 9.78 24.09
CA ALA A 423 20.57 9.51 22.66
C ALA A 423 19.88 10.59 21.82
N ALA A 424 18.69 11.06 22.22
CA ALA A 424 17.97 12.14 21.54
C ALA A 424 18.78 13.44 21.54
N ALA A 425 19.38 13.82 22.68
CA ALA A 425 20.22 15.00 22.78
C ALA A 425 21.48 14.90 21.91
N ALA A 426 22.16 13.76 21.94
CA ALA A 426 23.35 13.52 21.12
C ALA A 426 23.03 13.52 19.61
N LEU A 427 21.97 12.82 19.21
CA LEU A 427 21.51 12.79 17.82
C LEU A 427 21.13 14.19 17.32
N ASN A 428 20.39 14.96 18.12
CA ASN A 428 20.03 16.32 17.70
C ASN A 428 21.28 17.20 17.52
N ALA A 429 22.26 17.11 18.42
CA ALA A 429 23.53 17.83 18.26
C ALA A 429 24.25 17.43 16.97
N GLN A 430 24.33 16.14 16.66
CA GLN A 430 24.92 15.64 15.41
C GLN A 430 24.17 16.12 14.16
N ILE A 431 22.83 16.13 14.18
CA ILE A 431 22.03 16.72 13.09
C ILE A 431 22.41 18.19 12.86
N GLN A 432 22.51 18.98 13.93
CA GLN A 432 22.83 20.41 13.82
C GLN A 432 24.26 20.68 13.34
N GLU A 433 25.20 19.79 13.69
CA GLU A 433 26.62 19.93 13.38
C GLU A 433 26.97 19.43 11.97
N GLN A 434 26.44 18.26 11.58
CA GLN A 434 26.89 17.54 10.38
C GLN A 434 25.93 17.70 9.19
N LEU A 435 24.65 18.00 9.44
CA LEU A 435 23.64 18.06 8.37
C LEU A 435 23.21 19.49 8.02
N TRP A 436 23.52 20.49 8.85
CA TRP A 436 23.26 21.88 8.51
C TRP A 436 24.37 22.42 7.61
N ASP A 437 23.99 23.01 6.49
CA ASP A 437 24.90 23.68 5.58
C ASP A 437 24.69 25.19 5.65
N GLU A 438 25.69 25.90 6.16
CA GLU A 438 25.63 27.36 6.36
C GLU A 438 25.58 28.13 5.03
N GLU A 439 26.14 27.60 3.94
CA GLU A 439 26.11 28.23 2.62
C GLU A 439 24.74 28.06 1.97
N LEU A 440 24.14 26.87 2.09
CA LEU A 440 22.77 26.62 1.63
C LEU A 440 21.71 27.27 2.53
N ALA A 441 22.09 27.66 3.76
CA ALA A 441 21.18 28.05 4.83
C ALA A 441 20.03 27.02 5.01
N PHE A 442 20.36 25.74 4.85
CA PHE A 442 19.43 24.62 4.79
C PHE A 442 20.10 23.33 5.25
N TYR A 443 19.33 22.26 5.46
CA TYR A 443 19.93 20.95 5.72
C TYR A 443 20.24 20.24 4.41
N VAL A 444 21.36 19.50 4.39
CA VAL A 444 21.66 18.56 3.31
C VAL A 444 20.72 17.36 3.39
N MET A 445 20.51 16.68 2.25
CA MET A 445 19.59 15.54 2.21
C MET A 445 20.07 14.35 3.07
N GLY A 446 21.38 14.25 3.29
CA GLY A 446 22.01 13.23 4.11
C GLY A 446 23.52 13.15 3.89
N LEU A 447 24.13 12.09 4.41
CA LEU A 447 25.54 11.73 4.25
C LEU A 447 25.66 10.40 3.52
N ASP A 448 26.63 10.28 2.62
CA ASP A 448 27.00 9.00 2.02
C ASP A 448 27.93 8.15 2.92
N GLY A 449 28.42 7.02 2.40
CA GLY A 449 29.33 6.12 3.11
C GLY A 449 30.71 6.71 3.40
N ASP A 450 31.13 7.75 2.69
CA ASP A 450 32.39 8.47 2.90
C ASP A 450 32.19 9.71 3.81
N ASN A 451 31.00 9.85 4.40
CA ASN A 451 30.56 11.03 5.16
C ASN A 451 30.51 12.32 4.33
N LEU A 452 30.38 12.21 3.01
CA LEU A 452 30.21 13.37 2.15
C LEU A 452 28.75 13.83 2.18
N PRO A 453 28.49 15.13 2.37
CA PRO A 453 27.14 15.66 2.35
C PRO A 453 26.52 15.59 0.95
N MET A 454 25.30 15.07 0.88
CA MET A 454 24.43 15.16 -0.28
C MET A 454 23.80 16.56 -0.33
N ARG A 455 24.58 17.55 -0.82
CA ARG A 455 24.23 18.97 -0.93
C ARG A 455 23.19 19.25 -2.03
N VAL A 456 22.01 18.66 -1.90
CA VAL A 456 20.86 18.87 -2.80
C VAL A 456 19.64 19.32 -2.00
N VAL A 457 18.86 20.23 -2.59
CA VAL A 457 17.63 20.71 -1.96
C VAL A 457 16.48 19.77 -2.30
N SER A 458 15.78 19.31 -1.26
CA SER A 458 14.76 18.27 -1.36
C SER A 458 13.66 18.44 -0.29
N SER A 459 12.54 17.72 -0.44
CA SER A 459 11.43 17.78 0.52
C SER A 459 11.68 17.01 1.83
N ASN A 460 12.78 16.25 1.95
CA ASN A 460 13.12 15.48 3.15
C ASN A 460 13.16 16.36 4.41
N MET A 461 13.56 17.62 4.25
CA MET A 461 13.66 18.62 5.31
C MET A 461 12.30 18.99 5.92
N GLY A 462 11.20 18.80 5.18
CA GLY A 462 9.84 18.92 5.71
C GLY A 462 9.55 17.89 6.81
N HIS A 463 10.09 16.68 6.68
CA HIS A 463 9.98 15.64 7.71
C HIS A 463 10.84 15.96 8.94
N LEU A 464 12.00 16.59 8.75
CA LEU A 464 12.82 17.07 9.87
C LEU A 464 12.11 18.16 10.68
N LEU A 465 11.40 19.08 9.99
CA LEU A 465 10.51 20.06 10.62
C LEU A 465 9.37 19.38 11.38
N TRP A 466 8.67 18.44 10.74
CA TRP A 466 7.56 17.70 11.36
C TRP A 466 8.00 16.93 12.61
N ALA A 467 9.19 16.33 12.58
CA ALA A 467 9.78 15.62 13.71
C ALA A 467 10.24 16.54 14.87
N GLY A 468 10.21 17.87 14.69
CA GLY A 468 10.61 18.84 15.70
C GLY A 468 12.13 18.91 15.95
N ALA A 469 12.95 18.41 15.01
CA ALA A 469 14.40 18.39 15.13
C ALA A 469 15.08 19.68 14.63
N VAL A 470 14.32 20.61 14.02
CA VAL A 470 14.84 21.92 13.57
C VAL A 470 14.71 22.95 14.70
N PRO A 471 15.81 23.60 15.14
CA PRO A 471 15.75 24.66 16.15
C PRO A 471 14.92 25.85 15.68
N LEU A 472 14.21 26.51 16.59
CA LEU A 472 13.32 27.65 16.30
C LEU A 472 13.97 28.72 15.40
N ALA A 473 15.25 29.03 15.61
CA ALA A 473 15.99 30.03 14.83
C ALA A 473 16.16 29.66 13.34
N ARG A 474 16.12 28.37 12.99
CA ARG A 474 16.29 27.87 11.61
C ARG A 474 14.97 27.46 10.94
N GLN A 475 13.87 27.32 11.70
CA GLN A 475 12.57 26.88 11.15
C GLN A 475 12.06 27.81 10.03
N GLY A 476 12.20 29.12 10.20
CA GLY A 476 11.83 30.10 9.17
C GLY A 476 12.64 29.91 7.88
N LEU A 477 13.96 29.70 7.99
CA LEU A 477 14.83 29.46 6.83
C LEU A 477 14.41 28.19 6.08
N VAL A 478 14.16 27.10 6.80
CA VAL A 478 13.76 25.83 6.19
C VAL A 478 12.41 25.97 5.47
N ARG A 479 11.42 26.60 6.13
CA ARG A 479 10.13 26.92 5.52
C ARG A 479 10.32 27.74 4.25
N ASP A 480 11.00 28.88 4.36
CA ASP A 480 11.13 29.83 3.24
C ASP A 480 11.88 29.22 2.06
N ARG A 481 12.83 28.31 2.31
CA ARG A 481 13.51 27.57 1.25
C ARG A 481 12.61 26.56 0.55
N LEU A 482 11.75 25.83 1.28
CA LEU A 482 10.79 24.88 0.70
C LEU A 482 9.72 25.59 -0.17
N PHE A 483 9.39 26.84 0.14
CA PHE A 483 8.41 27.64 -0.61
C PHE A 483 8.98 28.45 -1.78
N GLN A 484 10.27 28.29 -2.11
CA GLN A 484 10.81 28.85 -3.35
C GLN A 484 10.25 28.13 -4.59
N ASP A 485 10.25 28.83 -5.73
CA ASP A 485 9.62 28.38 -6.98
C ASP A 485 10.18 27.04 -7.50
N ASP A 486 11.45 26.75 -7.23
CA ASP A 486 12.12 25.50 -7.62
C ASP A 486 11.66 24.27 -6.79
N MET A 487 10.94 24.49 -5.70
CA MET A 487 10.41 23.44 -4.81
C MET A 487 8.88 23.45 -4.73
N TRP A 488 8.25 24.62 -4.58
CA TRP A 488 6.81 24.76 -4.45
C TRP A 488 6.12 24.93 -5.80
N SER A 489 5.30 23.95 -6.16
CA SER A 489 4.68 23.86 -7.48
C SER A 489 3.28 24.47 -7.60
N GLY A 490 2.72 24.94 -6.48
CA GLY A 490 1.29 25.24 -6.35
C GLY A 490 0.41 24.04 -5.99
N TRP A 491 0.85 22.81 -6.26
CA TRP A 491 0.14 21.56 -5.93
C TRP A 491 0.73 20.81 -4.73
N GLY A 492 1.96 21.16 -4.34
CA GLY A 492 2.76 20.47 -3.33
C GLY A 492 4.26 20.72 -3.52
N PHE A 493 5.07 20.20 -2.59
CA PHE A 493 6.52 20.29 -2.67
C PHE A 493 7.07 19.20 -3.59
N ARG A 494 7.99 19.59 -4.48
CA ARG A 494 8.76 18.63 -5.27
C ARG A 494 9.63 17.77 -4.37
N THR A 495 9.80 16.52 -4.76
CA THR A 495 10.75 15.62 -4.10
C THR A 495 12.17 16.15 -4.22
N LEU A 496 12.55 16.78 -5.33
CA LEU A 496 13.86 17.38 -5.56
C LEU A 496 13.70 18.74 -6.25
N SER A 497 14.57 19.69 -5.91
CA SER A 497 14.63 21.02 -6.53
C SER A 497 14.80 20.95 -8.04
N GLU A 498 14.11 21.84 -8.77
CA GLU A 498 14.26 22.00 -10.23
C GLU A 498 15.69 22.37 -10.64
N ASP A 499 16.48 22.97 -9.74
CA ASP A 499 17.87 23.38 -10.00
C ASP A 499 18.87 22.22 -9.88
N ALA A 500 18.44 21.05 -9.39
CA ALA A 500 19.32 19.90 -9.23
C ALA A 500 19.58 19.20 -10.58
N ILE A 501 20.82 18.75 -10.81
CA ILE A 501 21.20 18.01 -12.04
C ILE A 501 20.33 16.76 -12.25
N SER A 502 19.97 16.07 -11.16
CA SER A 502 19.17 14.85 -11.20
C SER A 502 17.66 15.11 -11.27
N TYR A 503 17.22 16.37 -11.38
CA TYR A 503 15.81 16.71 -11.46
C TYR A 503 15.15 16.14 -12.71
N ASN A 504 13.98 15.54 -12.53
CA ASN A 504 13.09 15.13 -13.59
C ASN A 504 11.64 15.25 -13.10
N PRO A 505 10.80 16.10 -13.74
CA PRO A 505 9.45 16.41 -13.26
C PRO A 505 8.52 15.19 -13.19
N VAL A 506 8.82 14.13 -13.95
CA VAL A 506 8.03 12.89 -13.96
C VAL A 506 8.73 11.73 -13.25
N SER A 507 9.89 11.96 -12.63
CA SER A 507 10.58 10.95 -11.84
C SER A 507 9.94 10.78 -10.48
N TYR A 508 9.80 9.53 -10.07
CA TYR A 508 9.16 9.10 -8.83
C TYR A 508 9.72 9.87 -7.61
N HIS A 509 11.03 9.85 -7.39
CA HIS A 509 11.65 10.47 -6.21
C HIS A 509 12.64 11.61 -6.52
N ASN A 510 12.71 12.06 -7.78
CA ASN A 510 13.65 13.11 -8.22
C ASN A 510 12.94 14.29 -8.92
N GLY A 511 11.69 14.57 -8.60
CA GLY A 511 11.03 15.79 -9.08
C GLY A 511 9.51 15.79 -8.99
N SER A 512 8.86 14.63 -8.97
CA SER A 512 7.41 14.55 -8.71
C SER A 512 7.05 14.99 -7.28
N ILE A 513 5.75 15.16 -7.01
CA ILE A 513 5.22 15.66 -5.72
C ILE A 513 4.66 14.47 -4.93
N TRP A 514 5.10 14.34 -3.68
CA TRP A 514 4.70 13.28 -2.74
C TRP A 514 4.42 13.86 -1.36
#